data_AF-A0A6S7GBI4-F1
#
_entry.id   AF-A0A6S7GBI4-F1
#
_cell.length_a   1.000
_cell.length_b   1.000
_cell.length_c   1.000
_cell.angle_alpha   90.00
_cell.angle_beta   90.00
_cell.angle_gamma   90.00
#
_symmetry.space_group_name_H-M   'P 1'
#
loop_
_entity.id
_entity.type
_entity.pdbx_description
1 polymer ?
#
loop_
_entity_poly.entity_id
_entity_poly.type
_entity_poly.pdbx_seq_one_letter_code
_entity_poly.pdbx_strand_id
1 'polypeptide(L)'
;MDFEEIMEELSPETKETIIMGDLNCDMSNLQAASWDMINTSLAIEDVWLAFKNTVLSLMDKHAPICSKRVCHAMLPWITAEIRISIKNRDYHHKRAQKTGLQSE
;
A
#
# COMPACT_ATOMS: atom_id res chain seq x y z
N MET A 1 2.44 1.93 -10.34
CA MET A 1 1.88 1.21 -9.20
C MET A 1 0.37 1.19 -9.33
N ASP A 2 -0.09 0.32 -10.23
CA ASP A 2 -1.50 -0.05 -10.32
C ASP A 2 -1.82 -1.14 -9.29
N PHE A 3 -3.10 -1.50 -9.16
CA PHE A 3 -3.55 -2.51 -8.21
C PHE A 3 -2.93 -3.90 -8.46
N GLU A 4 -2.68 -4.26 -9.72
CA GLU A 4 -2.13 -5.57 -10.10
C GLU A 4 -0.63 -5.65 -9.74
N GLU A 5 0.12 -4.58 -9.97
CA GLU A 5 1.53 -4.42 -9.59
C GLU A 5 1.70 -4.52 -8.06
N ILE A 6 0.76 -3.96 -7.29
CA ILE A 6 0.72 -4.11 -5.82
C ILE A 6 0.47 -5.57 -5.42
N MET A 7 -0.48 -6.25 -6.07
CA MET A 7 -0.80 -7.65 -5.76
C MET A 7 0.38 -8.58 -6.07
N GLU A 8 1.17 -8.28 -7.09
CA GLU A 8 2.37 -9.03 -7.47
C GLU A 8 3.56 -8.76 -6.52
N GLU A 9 3.71 -7.52 -6.03
CA GLU A 9 4.73 -7.15 -5.04
C GLU A 9 4.45 -7.74 -3.64
N LEU A 10 3.20 -8.11 -3.35
CA LEU A 10 2.74 -8.68 -2.06
C LEU A 10 3.01 -10.19 -1.90
N SER A 11 3.94 -10.75 -2.69
CA SER A 11 4.47 -12.11 -2.57
C SER A 11 4.82 -12.49 -1.11
N PRO A 12 4.61 -13.76 -0.67
CA PRO A 12 4.25 -14.15 0.71
C PRO A 12 5.32 -13.97 1.80
N GLU A 13 6.41 -13.26 1.55
CA GLU A 13 7.62 -13.33 2.36
C GLU A 13 7.58 -12.38 3.58
N THR A 14 6.57 -12.53 4.45
CA THR A 14 6.52 -12.10 5.87
C THR A 14 5.70 -10.87 6.29
N LYS A 15 4.76 -10.33 5.49
CA LYS A 15 3.88 -9.23 5.96
C LYS A 15 2.43 -9.41 5.58
N GLU A 16 1.56 -9.54 6.58
CA GLU A 16 0.12 -9.32 6.41
C GLU A 16 -0.11 -7.86 5.99
N THR A 17 -0.52 -7.68 4.74
CA THR A 17 -0.89 -6.38 4.21
C THR A 17 -2.41 -6.33 4.13
N ILE A 18 -3.02 -5.38 4.84
CA ILE A 18 -4.45 -5.14 4.76
C ILE A 18 -4.67 -4.04 3.74
N ILE A 19 -5.34 -4.37 2.64
CA ILE A 19 -5.86 -3.38 1.70
C ILE A 19 -7.18 -2.87 2.29
N MET A 20 -7.20 -1.61 2.71
CA MET A 20 -8.42 -0.93 3.17
C MET A 20 -8.97 -0.08 2.04
N GLY A 21 -10.23 -0.28 1.68
CA GLY A 21 -10.98 0.57 0.78
C GLY A 21 -12.46 0.49 1.12
N ASP A 22 -13.15 1.62 1.10
CA ASP A 22 -14.60 1.63 1.08
C ASP A 22 -15.04 1.33 -0.36
N LEU A 23 -15.68 0.17 -0.58
CA LEU A 23 -16.20 -0.25 -1.88
C LEU A 23 -17.54 0.43 -2.20
N ASN A 24 -18.12 1.17 -1.25
CA ASN A 24 -19.32 1.95 -1.48
C ASN A 24 -18.93 3.25 -2.19
N CYS A 25 -18.81 3.18 -3.52
CA CYS A 25 -18.52 4.33 -4.37
C CYS A 25 -19.52 5.46 -4.09
N ASP A 26 -19.00 6.66 -3.78
CA ASP A 26 -19.81 7.85 -3.58
C ASP A 26 -20.49 8.27 -4.89
N MET A 27 -21.70 7.77 -5.05
CA MET A 27 -22.55 7.93 -6.23
C MET A 27 -22.80 9.40 -6.54
N SER A 28 -22.69 10.29 -5.53
CA SER A 28 -22.90 11.73 -5.68
C SER A 28 -21.77 12.39 -6.49
N ASN A 29 -20.52 12.01 -6.25
CA ASN A 29 -19.38 12.60 -6.95
C ASN A 29 -19.25 12.06 -8.38
N LEU A 30 -19.72 10.84 -8.64
CA LEU A 30 -19.77 10.26 -9.99
C LEU A 30 -20.83 10.96 -10.85
N GLN A 31 -21.97 11.31 -10.24
CA GLN A 31 -23.02 12.09 -10.91
C GLN A 31 -22.60 13.53 -11.22
N ALA A 32 -21.73 14.11 -10.39
CA ALA A 32 -21.22 15.47 -10.56
C ALA A 32 -20.00 15.57 -11.52
N ALA A 33 -19.44 14.45 -11.96
CA ALA A 33 -18.30 14.44 -12.87
C ALA A 33 -18.70 14.98 -14.26
N SER A 34 -17.83 15.80 -14.88
CA SER A 34 -18.02 16.22 -16.28
C SER A 34 -17.65 15.06 -17.20
N TRP A 35 -18.64 14.63 -17.99
CA TRP A 35 -18.52 13.59 -19.00
C TRP A 35 -18.36 14.15 -20.42
N ASP A 36 -18.16 15.47 -20.55
CA ASP A 36 -18.15 16.15 -21.84
C ASP A 36 -17.08 15.57 -22.77
N MET A 37 -15.89 15.25 -22.24
CA MET A 37 -14.83 14.59 -23.01
C MET A 37 -15.21 13.23 -23.57
N ILE A 38 -16.01 12.44 -22.84
CA ILE A 38 -16.52 11.13 -23.31
C ILE A 38 -17.51 11.35 -24.46
N ASN A 39 -18.39 12.34 -24.33
CA ASN A 39 -19.44 12.60 -25.30
C ASN A 39 -18.94 13.28 -26.60
N THR A 40 -17.78 13.94 -26.55
CA THR A 40 -17.24 14.68 -27.71
C THR A 40 -16.16 13.95 -28.51
N SER A 41 -15.58 12.86 -27.99
CA SER A 41 -14.45 12.21 -28.65
C SER A 41 -14.90 11.25 -29.76
N LEU A 42 -14.17 11.26 -30.87
CA LEU A 42 -14.47 10.46 -32.08
C LEU A 42 -13.82 9.07 -32.06
N ALA A 43 -12.85 8.85 -31.17
CA ALA A 43 -12.12 7.58 -31.06
C ALA A 43 -12.49 6.84 -29.78
N ILE A 44 -12.87 5.56 -29.92
CA ILE A 44 -13.33 4.72 -28.80
C ILE A 44 -12.26 4.57 -27.72
N GLU A 45 -10.99 4.47 -28.11
CA GLU A 45 -9.86 4.36 -27.17
C GLU A 45 -9.72 5.61 -26.30
N ASP A 46 -9.89 6.80 -26.89
CA ASP A 46 -9.82 8.07 -26.16
C ASP A 46 -11.01 8.23 -25.21
N VAL A 47 -12.20 7.79 -25.64
CA VAL A 47 -13.42 7.76 -24.80
C VAL A 47 -13.21 6.85 -23.59
N TRP A 48 -12.70 5.64 -23.83
CA TRP A 48 -12.43 4.66 -22.77
C TRP A 48 -11.36 5.16 -21.80
N LEU A 49 -10.27 5.74 -22.31
CA LEU A 49 -9.21 6.28 -21.48
C LEU A 49 -9.70 7.46 -20.63
N ALA A 50 -10.49 8.37 -21.21
CA ALA A 50 -11.09 9.49 -20.49
C ALA A 50 -12.05 9.01 -19.38
N PHE A 51 -12.90 8.02 -19.67
CA PHE A 51 -13.75 7.38 -18.69
C PHE A 51 -12.94 6.77 -17.54
N LYS A 52 -11.99 5.90 -17.89
CA LYS A 52 -11.14 5.20 -16.93
C LYS A 52 -10.41 6.17 -16.01
N ASN A 53 -9.80 7.22 -16.56
CA ASN A 53 -9.07 8.20 -15.77
C ASN A 53 -9.98 9.02 -14.86
N THR A 54 -11.17 9.39 -15.33
CA THR A 54 -12.15 10.16 -14.53
C THR A 54 -12.64 9.33 -13.35
N VAL A 55 -13.00 8.06 -13.60
CA VAL A 55 -13.46 7.13 -12.55
C VAL A 55 -12.34 6.83 -11.56
N LEU A 56 -11.14 6.49 -12.04
CA LEU A 56 -10.00 6.21 -11.16
C LEU A 56 -9.63 7.42 -10.30
N SER A 57 -9.61 8.63 -10.87
CA SER A 57 -9.33 9.85 -10.11
C SER A 57 -10.37 10.09 -9.00
N LEU A 58 -11.63 9.76 -9.26
CA LEU A 58 -12.68 9.87 -8.26
C LEU A 58 -12.52 8.80 -7.17
N MET A 59 -12.24 7.56 -7.56
CA MET A 59 -12.00 6.45 -6.66
C MET A 59 -10.78 6.71 -5.76
N ASP A 60 -9.68 7.22 -6.32
CA ASP A 60 -8.47 7.58 -5.57
C ASP A 60 -8.72 8.68 -4.52
N LYS A 61 -9.60 9.64 -4.81
CA LYS A 61 -10.00 10.68 -3.85
C LYS A 61 -10.88 10.12 -2.72
N HIS A 62 -11.77 9.19 -3.04
CA HIS A 62 -12.73 8.63 -2.09
C HIS A 62 -12.08 7.58 -1.18
N ALA A 63 -11.40 6.62 -1.77
CA ALA A 63 -10.77 5.48 -1.10
C ALA A 63 -9.32 5.35 -1.56
N PRO A 64 -8.44 6.28 -1.16
CA PRO A 64 -7.03 6.20 -1.51
C PRO A 64 -6.45 4.88 -1.01
N ILE A 65 -5.73 4.17 -1.87
CA ILE A 65 -5.05 2.94 -1.51
C ILE A 65 -4.01 3.28 -0.43
N CYS A 66 -4.25 2.79 0.77
CA CYS A 66 -3.35 2.96 1.90
C CYS A 66 -2.79 1.60 2.30
N SER A 67 -1.48 1.39 2.11
CA SER A 67 -0.80 0.25 2.69
C SER A 67 -0.46 0.55 4.14
N LYS A 68 -1.01 -0.24 5.07
CA LYS A 68 -0.60 -0.23 6.48
C LYS A 68 0.02 -1.56 6.83
N ARG A 69 1.26 -1.50 7.33
CA ARG A 69 1.88 -2.66 7.96
C ARG A 69 1.18 -2.90 9.30
N VAL A 70 0.40 -3.97 9.38
CA VAL A 70 -0.13 -4.44 10.66
C VAL A 70 0.98 -5.21 11.36
N CYS A 71 1.55 -4.60 12.40
CA CYS A 71 2.34 -5.35 13.35
C CYS A 71 1.37 -5.97 14.37
N HIS A 72 1.51 -7.26 14.61
CA HIS A 72 0.82 -7.93 15.69
C HIS A 72 1.03 -7.16 17.00
N ALA A 73 -0.03 -7.05 17.80
CA ALA A 73 0.07 -6.50 19.14
C ALA A 73 1.18 -7.24 19.90
N MET A 74 1.98 -6.51 20.68
CA MET A 74 3.06 -7.13 21.42
C MET A 74 2.49 -8.24 22.31
N LEU A 75 3.10 -9.42 22.22
CA LEU A 75 2.74 -10.54 23.07
C LEU A 75 2.89 -10.10 24.53
N PRO A 76 1.94 -10.42 25.42
CA PRO A 76 1.92 -9.92 26.80
C PRO A 76 3.21 -10.16 27.61
N TRP A 77 3.98 -11.17 27.22
CA TRP A 77 5.23 -11.57 27.87
C TRP A 77 6.49 -10.87 27.31
N ILE A 78 6.38 -10.09 26.24
CA ILE A 78 7.51 -9.29 25.74
C ILE A 78 7.48 -7.93 26.44
N THR A 79 8.27 -7.80 27.51
CA THR A 79 8.39 -6.54 28.24
C THR A 79 9.27 -5.52 27.49
N ALA A 80 9.24 -4.27 27.94
CA ALA A 80 10.10 -3.21 27.38
C ALA A 80 11.59 -3.54 27.49
N GLU A 81 12.00 -4.22 28.57
CA GLU A 81 13.38 -4.65 28.80
C GLU A 81 13.82 -5.70 27.79
N ILE A 82 13.00 -6.74 27.58
CA ILE A 82 13.26 -7.77 26.56
C ILE A 82 13.42 -7.13 25.18
N ARG A 83 12.62 -6.11 24.87
CA ARG A 83 12.71 -5.37 23.60
C ARG A 83 14.03 -4.59 23.46
N ILE A 84 14.49 -3.96 24.53
CA ILE A 84 15.79 -3.27 24.55
C ILE A 84 16.91 -4.29 24.32
N SER A 85 16.85 -5.45 24.98
CA SER A 85 17.81 -6.54 24.81
C SER A 85 17.83 -7.08 23.37
N ILE A 86 16.67 -7.29 22.74
CA ILE A 86 16.57 -7.69 21.33
C ILE A 86 17.19 -6.63 20.42
N LYS A 87 16.87 -5.34 20.63
CA LYS A 87 17.43 -4.24 19.83
C LYS A 87 18.95 -4.15 19.95
N ASN A 88 19.48 -4.25 21.17
CA ASN A 88 20.92 -4.20 21.42
C ASN A 88 21.62 -5.38 20.73
N ARG A 89 21.09 -6.59 20.89
CA ARG A 89 21.59 -7.80 20.20
C ARG A 89 21.64 -7.59 18.68
N ASP A 90 20.53 -7.18 18.08
CA ASP A 90 20.43 -7.01 16.63
C ASP A 90 21.33 -5.89 16.12
N TYR A 91 21.46 -4.80 16.89
CA TYR A 91 22.38 -3.71 16.59
C TYR A 91 23.83 -4.21 16.53
N HIS A 92 24.28 -4.92 17.56
CA HIS A 92 25.64 -5.46 17.62
C HIS A 92 25.89 -6.51 16.54
N HIS A 93 24.92 -7.40 16.28
CA HIS A 93 25.00 -8.42 15.24
C HIS A 93 25.14 -7.81 13.84
N LYS A 94 24.28 -6.84 13.49
CA LYS A 94 24.35 -6.12 12.22
C LYS A 94 25.65 -5.33 12.09
N ARG A 95 26.13 -4.74 13.18
CA ARG A 95 27.40 -4.00 13.18
C ARG A 95 28.56 -4.95 12.89
N ALA A 96 28.63 -6.10 13.57
CA ALA A 96 29.66 -7.11 13.37
C ALA A 96 29.68 -7.65 11.93
N GLN A 97 28.50 -7.98 11.37
CA GLN A 97 28.37 -8.40 9.96
C GLN A 97 28.91 -7.35 8.98
N LYS A 98 28.63 -6.06 9.24
CA LYS A 98 29.10 -4.95 8.39
C LYS A 98 30.60 -4.69 8.53
N THR A 99 31.14 -4.82 9.75
CA THR A 99 32.55 -4.51 10.03
C THR A 99 33.50 -5.67 9.71
N GLY A 100 32.99 -6.83 9.28
CA GLY A 100 33.81 -7.92 8.75
C GLY A 100 34.83 -8.52 9.72
N LEU A 101 34.69 -8.28 11.03
CA LEU A 101 35.49 -8.96 12.05
C LEU A 101 34.97 -10.39 12.18
N GLN A 102 35.36 -11.25 11.23
CA GLN A 102 35.38 -12.68 11.42
C GLN A 102 36.26 -12.92 12.65
N SER A 103 35.64 -13.40 13.73
CA SER A 103 36.39 -13.92 14.86
C SER A 103 37.08 -15.18 14.34
N GLU A 104 38.41 -15.19 14.46
CA GLU A 104 39.30 -16.29 14.05
C GLU A 104 38.83 -17.67 14.51
#